data_AF-A0A4Q3CXE8-F1
#
_entry.id   AF-A0A4Q3CXE8-F1
#
_cell.length_a   1.000
_cell.length_b   1.000
_cell.length_c   1.000
_cell.angle_alpha   90.00
_cell.angle_beta   90.00
_cell.angle_gamma   90.00
#
_symmetry.space_group_name_H-M   'P 1'
#
loop_
_entity.id
_entity.type
_entity.pdbx_description
1 polymer ?
#
loop_
_entity_poly.entity_id
_entity_poly.type
_entity_poly.pdbx_seq_one_letter_code
_entity_poly.pdbx_strand_id
1 'polypeptide(L)'
;MGTSWSARIAGGSPDLAAEIQGALDQVVAQMSHWEPGSHLSRFNRSEPGHWQPLPPAFESVLGAALDVAGASGGAFDPAMGALADLWGFGSTGPRPFPDDAAVAAALAVSGARHIEQDGRRARRLAPAALDFSGIAKGHGVDAAANRLLGLGQRDFLIEVGGELRGEGIKSDGQPW
;
A
#
# COMPACT_ATOMS: atom_id res chain seq x y z
N MET A 1 -2.99 8.72 -3.00
CA MET A 1 -3.71 7.84 -2.02
C MET A 1 -5.07 8.42 -1.61
N GLY A 2 -5.70 9.31 -2.40
CA GLY A 2 -7.02 9.87 -2.07
C GLY A 2 -7.11 10.70 -0.78
N THR A 3 -5.97 11.18 -0.25
CA THR A 3 -5.86 11.90 1.01
C THR A 3 -4.74 12.94 0.95
N SER A 4 -4.64 13.81 1.95
CA SER A 4 -3.56 14.79 2.10
C SER A 4 -2.35 14.19 2.82
N TRP A 5 -1.22 14.87 2.70
CA TRP A 5 -0.04 14.64 3.52
C TRP A 5 0.44 15.96 4.11
N SER A 6 1.15 15.87 5.23
CA SER A 6 1.81 17.01 5.85
C SER A 6 3.20 16.64 6.32
N ALA A 7 4.12 17.61 6.30
CA ALA A 7 5.47 17.42 6.82
C ALA A 7 5.92 18.65 7.59
N ARG A 8 6.54 18.43 8.75
CA ARG A 8 7.25 19.45 9.53
C ARG A 8 8.72 19.05 9.54
N ILE A 9 9.60 19.94 9.13
CA ILE A 9 11.03 19.66 8.96
C ILE A 9 11.81 20.80 9.59
N ALA A 10 12.68 20.51 10.56
CA ALA A 10 13.53 21.53 11.15
C ALA A 10 14.60 21.97 10.14
N GLY A 11 14.68 23.28 9.86
CA GLY A 11 15.65 23.83 8.90
C GLY A 11 15.42 23.41 7.43
N GLY A 12 14.21 22.95 7.08
CA GLY A 12 13.89 22.47 5.73
C GLY A 12 13.87 23.56 4.66
N SER A 13 14.14 23.16 3.41
CA SER A 13 13.96 23.99 2.21
C SER A 13 12.66 23.62 1.46
N PRO A 14 12.11 24.51 0.62
CA PRO A 14 10.92 24.22 -0.20
C PRO A 14 11.06 23.00 -1.11
N ASP A 15 12.28 22.69 -1.58
CA ASP A 15 12.55 21.58 -2.50
C ASP A 15 12.23 20.21 -1.89
N LEU A 16 12.25 20.09 -0.56
CA LEU A 16 11.95 18.85 0.15
C LEU A 16 10.49 18.39 -0.04
N ALA A 17 9.57 19.33 -0.29
CA ALA A 17 8.18 18.98 -0.58
C ALA A 17 8.05 18.20 -1.90
N ALA A 18 8.82 18.57 -2.93
CA ALA A 18 8.83 17.87 -4.20
C ALA A 18 9.44 16.46 -4.06
N GLU A 19 10.45 16.31 -3.20
CA GLU A 19 11.08 15.03 -2.90
C GLU A 19 10.15 14.06 -2.16
N ILE A 20 9.39 14.57 -1.19
CA ILE A 20 8.34 13.81 -0.50
C ILE A 20 7.25 13.41 -1.50
N GLN A 21 6.75 14.38 -2.28
CA GLN A 21 5.72 14.12 -3.28
C GLN A 21 6.16 13.04 -4.28
N GLY A 22 7.40 13.13 -4.78
CA GLY A 22 7.96 12.12 -5.69
C GLY A 22 8.00 10.72 -5.07
N ALA A 23 8.37 10.59 -3.79
CA ALA A 23 8.33 9.31 -3.10
C ALA A 23 6.90 8.74 -2.99
N LEU A 24 5.93 9.59 -2.63
CA LEU A 24 4.52 9.19 -2.53
C LEU A 24 3.93 8.82 -3.90
N ASP A 25 4.30 9.54 -4.96
CA ASP A 25 3.89 9.26 -6.34
C ASP A 25 4.40 7.88 -6.81
N GLN A 26 5.63 7.50 -6.43
CA GLN A 26 6.14 6.16 -6.73
C GLN A 26 5.33 5.06 -6.04
N VAL A 27 4.87 5.31 -4.80
CA VAL A 27 4.00 4.37 -4.10
C VAL A 27 2.64 4.27 -4.78
N VAL A 28 2.06 5.40 -5.19
CA VAL A 28 0.79 5.40 -5.96
C VAL A 28 0.94 4.65 -7.28
N ALA A 29 2.02 4.90 -8.04
CA ALA A 29 2.29 4.24 -9.31
C ALA A 29 2.50 2.73 -9.18
N GLN A 30 2.90 2.24 -8.02
CA GLN A 30 3.08 0.80 -7.79
C GLN A 30 1.85 0.15 -7.13
N MET A 31 1.20 0.82 -6.19
CA MET A 31 0.32 0.17 -5.21
C MET A 31 -1.12 0.71 -5.19
N SER A 32 -1.46 1.68 -6.04
CA SER A 32 -2.84 2.20 -6.10
C SER A 32 -3.74 1.26 -6.88
N HIS A 33 -4.80 0.75 -6.25
CA HIS A 33 -5.85 0.00 -6.95
C HIS A 33 -6.78 0.91 -7.76
N TRP A 34 -6.75 2.24 -7.53
CA TRP A 34 -7.49 3.23 -8.30
C TRP A 34 -6.84 3.60 -9.63
N GLU A 35 -5.52 3.42 -9.74
CA GLU A 35 -4.76 3.75 -10.95
C GLU A 35 -4.73 2.54 -11.88
N PRO A 36 -5.40 2.56 -13.05
CA PRO A 36 -5.43 1.41 -13.94
C PRO A 36 -4.04 0.99 -14.42
N GLY A 37 -3.13 1.97 -14.51
CA GLY A 37 -1.74 1.80 -14.91
C GLY A 37 -0.80 1.32 -13.80
N SER A 38 -1.24 1.20 -12.54
CA SER A 38 -0.34 0.82 -11.45
C SER A 38 0.16 -0.63 -11.57
N HIS A 39 1.24 -0.95 -10.87
CA HIS A 39 1.72 -2.34 -10.81
C HIS A 39 0.67 -3.27 -10.18
N LEU A 40 0.04 -2.86 -9.07
CA LEU A 40 -1.04 -3.59 -8.40
C LEU A 40 -2.20 -3.91 -9.35
N SER A 41 -2.68 -2.90 -10.07
CA SER A 41 -3.79 -3.06 -11.02
C SER A 41 -3.42 -4.01 -12.17
N ARG A 42 -2.18 -3.98 -12.66
CA ARG A 42 -1.70 -4.95 -13.67
C ARG A 42 -1.58 -6.36 -13.08
N PHE A 43 -1.06 -6.49 -11.87
CA PHE A 43 -0.98 -7.78 -11.16
C PHE A 43 -2.37 -8.39 -10.99
N ASN A 44 -3.36 -7.60 -10.58
CA ASN A 44 -4.75 -8.02 -10.43
C ASN A 44 -5.47 -8.36 -11.76
N ARG A 45 -4.89 -8.02 -12.91
CA ARG A 45 -5.38 -8.44 -14.23
C ARG A 45 -4.58 -9.59 -14.85
N SER A 46 -3.47 -10.00 -14.24
CA SER A 46 -2.61 -11.07 -14.76
C SER A 46 -3.28 -12.44 -14.69
N GLU A 47 -3.08 -13.32 -15.67
CA GLU A 47 -3.71 -14.64 -15.61
C GLU A 47 -3.25 -15.46 -14.39
N PRO A 48 -4.18 -16.08 -13.62
CA PRO A 48 -3.81 -16.98 -12.54
C PRO A 48 -2.86 -18.10 -13.02
N GLY A 49 -1.97 -18.53 -12.15
CA GLY A 49 -0.92 -19.52 -12.41
C GLY A 49 0.39 -18.94 -12.94
N HIS A 50 0.39 -17.71 -13.47
CA HIS A 50 1.57 -17.10 -14.07
C HIS A 50 2.36 -16.22 -13.10
N TRP A 51 3.67 -16.45 -13.03
CA TRP A 51 4.59 -15.62 -12.25
C TRP A 51 4.76 -14.23 -12.88
N GLN A 52 4.55 -13.20 -12.06
CA GLN A 52 4.73 -11.80 -12.40
C GLN A 52 5.94 -11.24 -11.64
N PRO A 53 6.84 -10.49 -12.31
CA PRO A 53 7.96 -9.85 -11.63
C PRO A 53 7.49 -8.69 -10.75
N LEU A 54 8.12 -8.54 -9.59
CA LEU A 54 7.84 -7.51 -8.60
C LEU A 54 8.93 -6.43 -8.55
N PRO A 55 8.55 -5.14 -8.60
CA PRO A 55 9.39 -4.05 -8.15
C PRO A 55 9.82 -4.26 -6.69
N PRO A 56 11.00 -3.77 -6.27
CA PRO A 56 11.49 -4.00 -4.90
C PRO A 56 10.53 -3.52 -3.80
N ALA A 57 9.93 -2.33 -3.96
CA ALA A 57 8.97 -1.82 -2.97
C ALA A 57 7.70 -2.67 -2.91
N PHE A 58 7.20 -3.12 -4.05
CA PHE A 58 6.04 -4.02 -4.12
C PHE A 58 6.33 -5.37 -3.47
N GLU A 59 7.51 -5.94 -3.71
CA GLU A 59 7.97 -7.20 -3.12
C GLU A 59 8.03 -7.11 -1.58
N SER A 60 8.62 -6.03 -1.06
CA SER A 60 8.67 -5.77 0.38
C SER A 60 7.28 -5.60 1.00
N VAL A 61 6.40 -4.83 0.36
CA VAL A 61 5.03 -4.60 0.87
C VAL A 61 4.19 -5.87 0.81
N LEU A 62 4.27 -6.64 -0.28
CA LEU A 62 3.54 -7.91 -0.39
C LEU A 62 4.03 -8.91 0.68
N GLY A 63 5.35 -9.02 0.87
CA GLY A 63 5.92 -9.90 1.89
C GLY A 63 5.44 -9.53 3.28
N ALA A 64 5.56 -8.25 3.66
CA ALA A 64 5.07 -7.77 4.95
C ALA A 64 3.56 -7.98 5.13
N ALA A 65 2.77 -7.80 4.07
CA ALA A 65 1.33 -8.02 4.11
C ALA A 65 0.98 -9.50 4.32
N LEU A 66 1.69 -10.43 3.66
CA LEU A 66 1.51 -11.87 3.85
C LEU A 66 1.96 -12.32 5.26
N ASP A 67 3.05 -11.75 5.78
CA ASP A 67 3.51 -12.01 7.14
C ASP A 67 2.49 -11.57 8.19
N VAL A 68 1.93 -10.35 8.05
CA VAL A 68 0.87 -9.84 8.93
C VAL A 68 -0.40 -10.68 8.80
N ALA A 69 -0.75 -11.15 7.60
CA ALA A 69 -1.88 -12.06 7.42
C ALA A 69 -1.70 -13.37 8.20
N GLY A 70 -0.51 -13.97 8.14
CA GLY A 70 -0.17 -15.15 8.93
C GLY A 70 -0.19 -14.89 10.44
N ALA A 71 0.47 -13.81 10.89
CA ALA A 71 0.59 -13.46 12.31
C ALA A 71 -0.76 -13.09 12.96
N SER A 72 -1.68 -12.52 12.19
CA SER A 72 -3.02 -12.13 12.65
C SER A 72 -4.08 -13.23 12.54
N GLY A 73 -3.70 -14.44 12.08
CA GLY A 73 -4.66 -15.52 11.84
C GLY A 73 -5.68 -15.18 10.74
N GLY A 74 -5.32 -14.34 9.78
CA GLY A 74 -6.17 -13.89 8.68
C GLY A 74 -7.09 -12.71 9.00
N ALA A 75 -6.96 -12.08 10.17
CA ALA A 75 -7.72 -10.86 10.48
C ALA A 75 -7.33 -9.69 9.57
N PHE A 76 -6.06 -9.63 9.18
CA PHE A 76 -5.58 -8.86 8.03
C PHE A 76 -5.38 -9.81 6.85
N ASP A 77 -5.82 -9.43 5.65
CA ASP A 77 -5.58 -10.21 4.44
C ASP A 77 -5.46 -9.28 3.21
N PRO A 78 -4.30 -9.22 2.55
CA PRO A 78 -4.09 -8.32 1.42
C PRO A 78 -4.82 -8.78 0.15
N ALA A 79 -5.41 -9.97 0.10
CA ALA A 79 -6.09 -10.52 -1.07
C ALA A 79 -7.63 -10.46 -0.95
N MET A 80 -8.13 -9.43 -0.27
CA MET A 80 -9.56 -9.14 -0.07
C MET A 80 -10.13 -8.13 -1.07
N GLY A 81 -9.37 -7.75 -2.11
CA GLY A 81 -9.75 -6.71 -3.07
C GLY A 81 -11.09 -6.99 -3.78
N ALA A 82 -11.39 -8.25 -4.09
CA ALA A 82 -12.66 -8.62 -4.72
C ALA A 82 -13.87 -8.34 -3.81
N LEU A 83 -13.71 -8.53 -2.49
CA LEU A 83 -14.74 -8.17 -1.52
C LEU A 83 -14.81 -6.66 -1.33
N ALA A 84 -13.67 -5.96 -1.27
CA ALA A 84 -13.66 -4.50 -1.19
C ALA A 84 -14.40 -3.85 -2.38
N ASP A 85 -14.14 -4.32 -3.61
CA ASP A 85 -14.85 -3.87 -4.82
C ASP A 85 -16.35 -4.24 -4.76
N LEU A 86 -16.69 -5.46 -4.34
CA LEU A 86 -18.09 -5.91 -4.25
C LEU A 86 -18.92 -4.99 -3.34
N TRP A 87 -18.36 -4.59 -2.20
CA TRP A 87 -19.00 -3.68 -1.23
C TRP A 87 -18.85 -2.19 -1.59
N GLY A 88 -18.19 -1.88 -2.71
CA GLY A 88 -18.04 -0.51 -3.22
C GLY A 88 -16.99 0.34 -2.50
N PHE A 89 -16.06 -0.28 -1.78
CA PHE A 89 -14.91 0.38 -1.16
C PHE A 89 -13.67 0.42 -2.06
N GLY A 90 -13.66 -0.36 -3.12
CA GLY A 90 -12.56 -0.40 -4.10
C GLY A 90 -12.83 0.44 -5.35
N SER A 91 -12.05 0.17 -6.40
CA SER A 91 -11.94 0.99 -7.61
C SER A 91 -13.23 1.15 -8.41
N THR A 92 -14.21 0.25 -8.20
CA THR A 92 -15.50 0.28 -8.89
C THR A 92 -16.45 1.34 -8.37
N GLY A 93 -16.13 1.98 -7.24
CA GLY A 93 -16.98 2.99 -6.58
C GLY A 93 -18.23 2.40 -5.93
N PRO A 94 -19.19 3.24 -5.51
CA PRO A 94 -20.38 2.81 -4.76
C PRO A 94 -21.21 1.75 -5.52
N ARG A 95 -21.64 0.72 -4.79
CA ARG A 95 -22.42 -0.41 -5.31
C ARG A 95 -23.69 -0.61 -4.45
N PRO A 96 -24.76 -1.21 -5.01
CA PRO A 96 -25.83 -1.77 -4.18
C PRO A 96 -25.27 -2.81 -3.22
N PHE A 97 -25.96 -3.02 -2.09
CA PHE A 97 -25.62 -4.10 -1.17
C PHE A 97 -25.62 -5.45 -1.90
N PRO A 98 -24.55 -6.26 -1.78
CA PRO A 98 -24.50 -7.57 -2.40
C PRO A 98 -25.46 -8.54 -1.72
N ASP A 99 -25.95 -9.51 -2.46
CA ASP A 99 -26.64 -10.67 -1.89
C ASP A 99 -25.64 -11.71 -1.36
N ASP A 100 -26.14 -12.67 -0.59
CA ASP A 100 -25.31 -13.72 0.03
C ASP A 100 -24.57 -14.57 -1.01
N ALA A 101 -25.16 -14.77 -2.20
CA ALA A 101 -24.54 -15.54 -3.27
C ALA A 101 -23.33 -14.82 -3.86
N ALA A 102 -23.42 -13.50 -4.07
CA ALA A 102 -22.32 -12.68 -4.52
C ALA A 102 -21.20 -12.60 -3.48
N VAL A 103 -21.54 -12.49 -2.19
CA VAL A 103 -20.56 -12.52 -1.10
C VAL A 103 -19.83 -13.86 -1.04
N ALA A 104 -20.55 -14.98 -1.13
CA ALA A 104 -19.96 -16.31 -1.14
C ALA A 104 -19.03 -16.52 -2.34
N ALA A 105 -19.42 -16.04 -3.53
CA ALA A 105 -18.58 -16.12 -4.72
C ALA A 105 -17.28 -15.30 -4.57
N ALA A 106 -17.35 -14.09 -4.01
CA ALA A 106 -16.19 -13.25 -3.77
C ALA A 106 -15.26 -13.86 -2.70
N LEU A 107 -15.80 -14.44 -1.63
CA LEU A 107 -15.03 -15.14 -0.59
C LEU A 107 -14.27 -16.36 -1.15
N ALA A 108 -14.88 -17.11 -2.08
CA ALA A 108 -14.27 -18.31 -2.65
C ALA A 108 -12.94 -17.99 -3.37
N VAL A 109 -12.87 -16.83 -4.03
CA VAL A 109 -11.70 -16.37 -4.78
C VAL A 109 -10.77 -15.44 -3.99
N SER A 110 -11.19 -14.95 -2.82
CA SER A 110 -10.40 -14.03 -1.99
C SER A 110 -9.51 -14.78 -1.00
N GLY A 111 -8.43 -14.14 -0.58
CA GLY A 111 -7.62 -14.50 0.57
C GLY A 111 -6.19 -14.93 0.25
N ALA A 112 -5.28 -14.68 1.21
CA ALA A 112 -3.83 -14.76 1.03
C ALA A 112 -3.34 -16.14 0.57
N ARG A 113 -4.08 -17.20 0.89
CA ARG A 113 -3.85 -18.58 0.39
C ARG A 113 -3.82 -18.71 -1.14
N HIS A 114 -4.38 -17.73 -1.86
CA HIS A 114 -4.39 -17.68 -3.33
C HIS A 114 -3.25 -16.84 -3.89
N ILE A 115 -2.32 -16.36 -3.07
CA ILE A 115 -1.16 -15.57 -3.48
C ILE A 115 0.10 -16.31 -3.08
N GLU A 116 1.00 -16.52 -4.03
CA GLU A 116 2.33 -17.05 -3.77
C GLU A 116 3.38 -16.00 -4.12
N GLN A 117 4.33 -15.77 -3.22
CA GLN A 117 5.51 -14.94 -3.46
C GLN A 117 6.77 -15.81 -3.36
N ASP A 118 7.69 -15.63 -4.31
CA ASP A 118 8.99 -16.28 -4.35
C ASP A 118 10.04 -15.24 -4.74
N GLY A 119 10.68 -14.65 -3.73
CA GLY A 119 11.58 -13.51 -3.91
C GLY A 119 10.90 -12.37 -4.68
N ARG A 120 11.50 -11.97 -5.81
CA ARG A 120 11.05 -10.84 -6.64
C ARG A 120 9.99 -11.20 -7.68
N ARG A 121 9.21 -12.26 -7.44
CA ARG A 121 8.05 -12.62 -8.26
C ARG A 121 6.91 -13.08 -7.38
N ALA A 122 5.68 -12.88 -7.85
CA ALA A 122 4.49 -13.44 -7.25
C ALA A 122 3.52 -13.95 -8.31
N ARG A 123 2.61 -14.84 -7.92
CA ARG A 123 1.51 -15.28 -8.78
C ARG A 123 0.23 -15.40 -7.98
N ARG A 124 -0.88 -15.33 -8.72
CA ARG A 124 -2.23 -15.57 -8.20
C ARG A 124 -2.63 -16.99 -8.56
N LEU A 125 -3.20 -17.76 -7.64
CA LEU A 125 -3.66 -19.13 -7.87
C LEU A 125 -5.14 -19.19 -8.28
N ALA A 126 -5.88 -18.12 -7.98
CA ALA A 126 -7.26 -17.90 -8.34
C ALA A 126 -7.43 -16.47 -8.89
N PRO A 127 -8.63 -16.05 -9.32
CA PRO A 127 -8.96 -14.65 -9.63
C PRO A 127 -8.90 -13.70 -8.41
N ALA A 128 -8.10 -14.01 -7.39
CA ALA A 128 -7.88 -13.18 -6.20
C ALA A 128 -7.35 -11.80 -6.59
N ALA A 129 -7.82 -10.76 -5.91
CA ALA A 129 -7.35 -9.40 -6.13
C ALA A 129 -6.67 -8.89 -4.87
N LEU A 130 -5.44 -8.38 -5.04
CA LEU A 130 -4.73 -7.70 -3.98
C LEU A 130 -5.29 -6.29 -3.75
N ASP A 131 -5.38 -5.89 -2.50
CA ASP A 131 -5.62 -4.53 -2.05
C ASP A 131 -4.64 -4.18 -0.92
N PHE A 132 -3.81 -3.16 -1.15
CA PHE A 132 -2.82 -2.69 -0.19
C PHE A 132 -3.27 -1.49 0.63
N SER A 133 -4.56 -1.14 0.61
CA SER A 133 -5.09 0.01 1.35
C SER A 133 -4.80 -0.04 2.86
N GLY A 134 -4.68 -1.24 3.44
CA GLY A 134 -4.34 -1.44 4.85
C GLY A 134 -2.85 -1.36 5.21
N ILE A 135 -1.93 -1.16 4.24
CA ILE A 135 -0.48 -1.16 4.50
C ILE A 135 0.32 -0.14 3.67
N ALA A 136 -0.14 0.21 2.46
CA ALA A 136 0.62 1.04 1.52
C ALA A 136 0.84 2.48 2.01
N LYS A 137 -0.06 3.04 2.83
CA LYS A 137 0.11 4.39 3.39
C LYS A 137 1.29 4.45 4.35
N GLY A 138 1.37 3.50 5.29
CA GLY A 138 2.51 3.38 6.20
C GLY A 138 3.83 3.22 5.43
N HIS A 139 3.83 2.38 4.38
CA HIS A 139 4.98 2.28 3.49
C HIS A 139 5.31 3.61 2.78
N GLY A 140 4.31 4.40 2.38
CA GLY A 140 4.51 5.73 1.81
C GLY A 140 5.15 6.71 2.77
N VAL A 141 4.75 6.70 4.05
CA VAL A 141 5.38 7.48 5.11
C VAL A 141 6.85 7.07 5.26
N ASP A 142 7.14 5.76 5.29
CA ASP A 142 8.51 5.26 5.35
C ASP A 142 9.35 5.62 4.14
N ALA A 143 8.78 5.56 2.93
CA ALA A 143 9.46 5.94 1.70
C ALA A 143 9.83 7.43 1.70
N ALA A 144 8.89 8.31 2.11
CA ALA A 144 9.13 9.73 2.24
C ALA A 144 10.19 10.04 3.32
N ALA A 145 10.09 9.39 4.48
CA ALA A 145 11.07 9.53 5.56
C ALA A 145 12.47 9.08 5.10
N ASN A 146 12.58 7.92 4.45
CA ASN A 146 13.85 7.41 3.93
C ASN A 146 14.43 8.33 2.85
N ARG A 147 13.59 8.99 2.04
CA ARG A 147 14.03 10.00 1.07
C ARG A 147 14.66 11.21 1.78
N LEU A 148 14.01 11.75 2.80
CA LEU A 148 14.56 12.85 3.61
C LEU A 148 15.86 12.46 4.31
N LEU A 149 15.91 11.27 4.91
CA LEU A 149 17.12 10.73 5.55
C LEU A 149 18.28 10.60 4.56
N GLY A 150 18.00 10.21 3.31
CA GLY A 150 19.00 10.15 2.23
C GLY A 150 19.50 11.52 1.77
N LEU A 151 18.73 12.59 2.01
CA LEU A 151 19.11 13.98 1.77
C LEU A 151 19.78 14.64 3.00
N GLY A 152 20.03 13.87 4.06
CA GLY A 152 20.67 14.34 5.29
C GLY A 152 19.73 15.06 6.26
N GLN A 153 18.42 15.09 5.99
CA GLN A 153 17.43 15.64 6.92
C GLN A 153 17.17 14.63 8.04
N ARG A 154 17.39 15.03 9.29
CA ARG A 154 17.30 14.15 10.48
C ARG A 154 16.21 14.54 11.47
N ASP A 155 15.61 15.71 11.28
CA ASP A 155 14.66 16.29 12.21
C ASP A 155 13.35 16.60 11.47
N PHE A 156 12.43 15.63 11.47
CA PHE A 156 11.15 15.78 10.78
C PHE A 156 10.03 14.96 11.40
N LEU A 157 8.80 15.37 11.08
CA LEU A 157 7.56 14.61 11.29
C LEU A 157 6.78 14.61 9.97
N ILE A 158 6.52 13.41 9.42
CA ILE A 158 5.70 13.21 8.22
C ILE A 158 4.40 12.54 8.64
N GLU A 159 3.29 12.98 8.05
CA GLU A 159 1.97 12.36 8.18
C GLU A 159 1.32 12.21 6.79
N VAL A 160 0.69 11.05 6.54
CA VAL A 160 -0.05 10.74 5.31
C VAL A 160 -1.36 10.02 5.68
N GLY A 161 -2.47 10.74 5.64
CA GLY A 161 -3.81 10.18 5.84
C GLY A 161 -4.02 9.46 7.16
N GLY A 162 -3.40 9.95 8.24
CA GLY A 162 -3.41 9.39 9.60
C GLY A 162 -2.11 8.71 10.03
N GLU A 163 -1.31 8.24 9.06
CA GLU A 163 -0.12 7.43 9.35
C GLU A 163 1.07 8.37 9.49
N LEU A 164 1.90 8.19 10.51
CA LEU A 164 2.95 9.14 10.83
C LEU A 164 4.29 8.50 11.18
N ARG A 165 5.37 9.23 10.91
CA ARG A 165 6.72 8.91 11.35
C ARG A 165 7.47 10.19 11.72
N GLY A 166 8.00 10.22 12.93
CA GLY A 166 8.88 11.27 13.43
C GLY A 166 10.31 10.76 13.58
N GLU A 167 11.28 11.63 13.31
CA GLU A 167 12.72 11.40 13.51
C GLU A 167 13.34 12.65 14.15
N GLY A 168 14.22 12.45 15.13
CA GLY A 168 14.97 13.55 15.76
C GLY A 168 14.10 14.42 16.67
N ILE A 169 14.34 15.74 16.62
CA ILE A 169 13.72 16.73 17.50
C ILE A 169 13.23 17.96 16.74
N LYS A 170 12.37 18.74 17.39
CA LYS A 170 11.92 20.05 16.91
C LYS A 170 13.03 21.09 17.02
N SER A 171 12.83 22.24 16.36
CA SER A 171 13.75 23.38 16.41
C SER A 171 13.90 24.01 17.80
N ASP A 172 12.98 23.74 18.72
CA ASP A 172 13.03 24.16 20.13
C ASP A 172 13.72 23.13 21.04
N GLY A 173 14.21 22.02 20.49
CA GLY A 173 14.87 20.94 21.22
C GLY A 173 13.94 19.89 21.82
N GLN A 174 12.61 20.03 21.67
CA GLN A 174 11.65 19.05 22.19
C GLN A 174 11.44 17.88 21.20
N PRO A 175 11.01 16.70 21.66
CA PRO A 175 10.53 15.64 20.78
C PRO A 175 9.34 16.09 19.91
N TRP A 176 9.12 15.42 18.77
CA TRP A 176 8.04 15.68 17.82
C TRP A 176 6.64 15.50 18.38
#